data_AF-A0A533B2Y2-F1
#
_entry.id   AF-A0A533B2Y2-F1
#
_cell.length_a   1.000
_cell.length_b   1.000
_cell.length_c   1.000
_cell.angle_alpha   90.00
_cell.angle_beta   90.00
_cell.angle_gamma   90.00
#
_symmetry.space_group_name_H-M   'P 1'
#
loop_
_entity.id
_entity.type
_entity.pdbx_description
1 polymer ?
#
loop_
_entity_poly.entity_id
_entity_poly.type
_entity_poly.pdbx_seq_one_letter_code
_entity_poly.pdbx_strand_id
1 'polypeptide(L)'
;MTHEELEDAVPLYAVGALERVERQAIEAHLLSGCVSCHTALKEYQSVAVVLPFGLNVTTPPRTLKAKIMAARTPADVAAEPTAQQPAKPSLEPGEWMNHLFPPESSPRAMSFGWVLGLATIAVLAIGSYLAWISYTRITEDTTKLAQLQAQADATSSKLVALQQQLSEREKSLAQMRDELQRRATDVAELKDQLIQRETELEDTKIQLAQRGGQRARTPQDELAVLLRTPDIKAVSLAGTDMAKQAAGVLLYDARTQKVWLYSVNLPESPNSTTYQLWAIHEKPVSVGLFNVDSGETAHLLVKQLPTFMSAKKFAVSLEPPGGRPQPTGPLYLISQS
;
A
#
# COMPACT_ATOMS: atom_id res chain seq x y z
N MET A 1 25.41 11.60 -7.55
CA MET A 1 24.80 11.12 -6.30
C MET A 1 23.66 10.20 -6.67
N THR A 2 23.57 9.07 -5.98
CA THR A 2 22.43 8.15 -6.10
C THR A 2 21.21 8.75 -5.39
N HIS A 3 20.03 8.19 -5.64
CA HIS A 3 18.81 8.61 -4.93
C HIS A 3 18.93 8.35 -3.42
N GLU A 4 19.51 7.22 -3.02
CA GLU A 4 19.74 6.83 -1.62
C GLU A 4 20.68 7.81 -0.89
N GLU A 5 21.79 8.21 -1.52
CA GLU A 5 22.71 9.23 -0.96
C GLU A 5 22.02 10.59 -0.77
N LEU A 6 21.05 10.93 -1.64
CA LEU A 6 20.29 12.18 -1.55
C LEU A 6 19.20 12.09 -0.48
N GLU A 7 18.61 10.91 -0.26
CA GLU A 7 17.64 10.66 0.81
C GLU A 7 18.30 10.79 2.18
N ASP A 8 19.49 10.24 2.36
CA ASP A 8 20.29 10.35 3.60
C ASP A 8 20.71 11.79 3.91
N ALA A 9 20.81 12.65 2.90
CA ALA A 9 21.14 14.06 3.04
C ALA A 9 19.93 14.93 3.49
N VAL A 10 18.70 14.44 3.37
CA VAL A 10 17.48 15.22 3.67
C VAL A 10 17.42 15.76 5.12
N PRO A 11 17.79 15.00 6.17
CA PRO A 11 17.78 15.52 7.54
C PRO A 11 18.73 16.71 7.73
N LEU A 12 19.92 16.64 7.14
CA LEU A 12 20.92 17.72 7.18
C LEU A 12 20.42 18.95 6.40
N TYR A 13 19.64 18.74 5.34
CA TYR A 13 19.01 19.82 4.58
C TYR A 13 17.93 20.52 5.39
N ALA A 14 17.11 19.76 6.12
CA ALA A 14 16.05 20.31 6.97
C ALA A 14 16.59 21.24 8.06
N VAL A 15 17.76 20.94 8.65
CA VAL A 15 18.41 21.78 9.67
C VAL A 15 19.38 22.82 9.10
N GLY A 16 19.58 22.86 7.78
CA GLY A 16 20.47 23.80 7.11
C GLY A 16 21.97 23.53 7.33
N ALA A 17 22.36 22.28 7.57
CA ALA A 17 23.72 21.87 7.90
C ALA A 17 24.55 21.30 6.72
N LEU A 18 23.99 21.26 5.49
CA LEU A 18 24.74 20.82 4.31
C LEU A 18 25.70 21.87 3.78
N GLU A 19 26.78 21.38 3.17
CA GLU A 19 27.67 22.20 2.36
C GLU A 19 26.98 22.69 1.07
N ARG A 20 27.51 23.77 0.49
CA ARG A 20 26.90 24.45 -0.66
C ARG A 20 26.69 23.51 -1.86
N VAL A 21 27.63 22.60 -2.12
CA VAL A 21 27.58 21.67 -3.26
C VAL A 21 26.51 20.61 -3.07
N GLU A 22 26.47 19.98 -1.89
CA GLU A 22 25.48 18.94 -1.56
C GLU A 22 24.06 19.52 -1.49
N ARG A 23 23.93 20.74 -0.96
CA ARG A 23 22.67 21.49 -0.97
C ARG A 23 22.14 21.71 -2.39
N GLN A 24 23.01 22.09 -3.34
CA GLN A 24 22.60 22.26 -4.73
C GLN A 24 22.14 20.94 -5.37
N ALA A 25 22.78 19.82 -5.03
CA ALA A 25 22.39 18.51 -5.52
C ALA A 25 21.00 18.09 -5.02
N ILE A 26 20.70 18.32 -3.73
CA ILE A 26 19.39 17.99 -3.15
C ILE A 26 18.30 18.94 -3.67
N GLU A 27 18.59 20.24 -3.84
CA GLU A 27 17.65 21.21 -4.40
C GLU A 27 17.28 20.85 -5.85
N ALA A 28 18.26 20.47 -6.67
CA ALA A 28 18.02 20.00 -8.03
C ALA A 28 17.17 18.71 -8.04
N HIS A 29 17.42 17.80 -7.10
CA HIS A 29 16.65 16.58 -6.97
C HIS A 29 15.19 16.84 -6.52
N LEU A 30 14.97 17.74 -5.57
CA LEU A 30 13.63 18.15 -5.15
C LEU A 30 12.88 18.84 -6.30
N LEU A 31 13.56 19.64 -7.11
CA LEU A 31 12.98 20.27 -8.32
C LEU A 31 12.58 19.24 -9.39
N SER A 32 13.23 18.07 -9.44
CA SER A 32 12.80 16.97 -10.32
C SER A 32 11.49 16.29 -9.91
N GLY A 33 10.97 16.57 -8.71
CA GLY A 33 9.65 16.11 -8.26
C GLY A 33 9.64 14.76 -7.53
N CYS A 34 10.76 14.36 -6.91
CA CYS A 34 10.84 13.11 -6.16
C CYS A 34 9.95 13.11 -4.90
N VAL A 35 8.88 12.31 -4.91
CA VAL A 35 7.84 12.31 -3.86
C VAL A 35 8.38 11.84 -2.50
N SER A 36 9.25 10.83 -2.47
CA SER A 36 9.81 10.31 -1.22
C SER A 36 10.66 11.37 -0.50
N CYS A 37 11.57 12.02 -1.23
CA CYS A 37 12.42 13.07 -0.66
C CYS A 37 11.63 14.32 -0.22
N HIS A 38 10.57 14.70 -0.94
CA HIS A 38 9.66 15.77 -0.50
C HIS A 38 8.91 15.41 0.80
N THR A 39 8.50 14.15 0.92
CA THR A 39 7.81 13.65 2.12
C THR A 39 8.75 13.61 3.31
N ALA A 40 9.92 13.00 3.15
CA ALA A 40 10.97 12.95 4.16
C ALA A 40 11.37 14.37 4.61
N LEU A 41 11.52 15.31 3.66
CA LEU A 41 11.87 16.69 3.98
C LEU A 41 10.83 17.35 4.89
N LYS A 42 9.55 17.17 4.58
CA LYS A 42 8.46 17.72 5.39
C LYS A 42 8.46 17.15 6.81
N GLU A 43 8.72 15.85 6.96
CA GLU A 43 8.83 15.18 8.24
C GLU A 43 10.00 15.73 9.07
N TYR A 44 11.20 15.79 8.49
CA TYR A 44 12.37 16.33 9.19
C TYR A 44 12.25 17.83 9.50
N GLN A 45 11.65 18.63 8.62
CA GLN A 45 11.36 20.04 8.90
C GLN A 45 10.43 20.20 10.10
N SER A 46 9.44 19.32 10.28
CA SER A 46 8.55 19.37 11.44
C SER A 46 9.30 19.15 12.76
N VAL A 47 10.32 18.29 12.77
CA VAL A 47 11.19 18.05 13.92
C VAL A 47 12.17 19.21 14.12
N ALA A 48 12.76 19.72 13.03
CA ALA A 48 13.73 20.80 13.06
C ALA A 48 13.17 22.08 13.71
N VAL A 49 11.89 22.38 13.52
CA VAL A 49 11.20 23.53 14.15
C VAL A 49 11.13 23.41 15.68
N VAL A 50 11.18 22.20 16.23
CA VAL A 50 11.11 21.98 17.69
C VAL A 50 12.48 22.13 18.36
N LEU A 51 13.57 21.84 17.64
CA LEU A 51 14.94 21.86 18.19
C LEU A 51 15.32 23.16 18.93
N PRO A 52 14.99 24.37 18.44
CA PRO A 52 15.34 25.61 19.13
C PRO A 52 14.72 25.75 20.54
N PHE A 53 13.61 25.08 20.81
CA PHE A 53 12.95 25.11 22.14
C PHE A 53 13.70 24.31 23.21
N GLY A 54 14.63 23.44 22.81
CA GLY A 54 15.53 22.74 23.73
C GLY A 54 16.79 23.52 24.09
N LEU A 55 17.02 24.68 23.48
CA LEU A 55 18.22 25.49 23.71
C LEU A 55 18.03 26.44 24.90
N ASN A 56 19.12 26.70 25.61
CA ASN A 56 19.14 27.69 26.68
C ASN A 56 18.93 29.10 26.10
N VAL A 57 17.83 29.75 26.48
CA VAL A 57 17.52 31.12 26.03
C VAL A 57 18.52 32.09 26.66
N THR A 58 19.38 32.68 25.82
CA THR A 58 20.27 33.77 26.23
C THR A 58 19.53 35.10 26.07
N THR A 59 19.55 35.94 27.11
CA THR A 59 18.85 37.23 27.08
C THR A 59 19.54 38.18 26.09
N PRO A 60 18.86 38.64 25.02
CA PRO A 60 19.48 39.55 24.07
C PRO A 60 19.70 40.94 24.69
N PRO A 61 20.71 41.71 24.22
CA PRO A 61 20.90 43.09 24.62
C PRO A 61 19.63 43.92 24.41
N ARG A 62 19.27 44.77 25.38
CA ARG A 62 18.03 45.58 25.36
C ARG A 62 17.90 46.49 24.13
N THR A 63 19.01 46.81 23.47
CA THR A 63 19.05 47.66 22.27
C THR A 63 18.77 46.89 20.96
N LEU A 64 18.83 45.55 20.97
CA LEU A 64 18.71 44.73 19.77
C LEU A 64 17.33 44.85 19.12
N LYS A 65 16.27 44.82 19.93
CA LYS A 65 14.88 44.97 19.45
C LYS A 65 14.68 46.31 18.75
N ALA A 66 15.18 47.40 19.34
CA ALA A 66 15.10 48.73 18.76
C ALA A 66 15.87 48.80 17.43
N LYS A 67 17.08 48.23 17.34
CA LYS A 67 17.87 48.17 16.10
C LYS A 67 17.19 47.38 14.99
N ILE A 68 16.60 46.22 15.30
CA ILE A 68 15.89 45.39 14.31
C ILE A 68 14.63 46.10 13.81
N MET A 69 13.90 46.76 14.70
CA MET A 69 12.69 47.51 14.32
C MET A 69 13.04 48.75 13.49
N ALA A 70 14.10 49.49 13.86
CA ALA A 70 14.61 50.60 13.08
C ALA A 70 15.14 50.17 11.70
N ALA A 71 15.77 49.00 11.58
CA ALA A 71 16.23 48.46 10.29
C ALA A 71 15.08 48.10 9.33
N ARG A 72 13.86 47.88 9.85
CA ARG A 72 12.65 47.64 9.03
C ARG A 72 11.86 48.92 8.72
N THR A 73 12.15 50.02 9.40
CA THR A 73 11.48 51.32 9.18
C THR A 73 12.53 52.30 8.64
N PRO A 74 12.64 52.51 7.33
CA PRO A 74 13.45 53.61 6.82
C PRO A 74 12.71 54.90 7.16
N ALA A 75 13.06 55.49 8.30
CA ALA A 75 12.63 56.82 8.68
C ALA A 75 13.87 57.67 8.95
N ASP A 76 13.82 58.85 8.36
CA ASP A 76 14.91 59.78 8.11
C ASP A 76 15.86 60.05 9.27
N VAL A 77 17.11 60.27 8.87
CA VAL A 77 18.15 60.96 9.62
C VAL A 77 17.62 62.30 10.14
N ALA A 78 17.35 62.39 11.44
CA ALA A 78 17.33 63.62 12.24
C ALA A 78 17.02 63.23 13.69
N ALA A 79 17.61 63.72 14.76
CA ALA A 79 18.74 64.61 15.00
C ALA A 79 19.02 64.47 16.52
N GLU A 80 20.28 64.57 16.93
CA GLU A 80 20.66 64.71 18.34
C GLU A 80 20.05 66.00 18.94
N PRO A 81 19.53 65.98 20.18
CA PRO A 81 19.30 67.20 20.94
C PRO A 81 20.57 67.60 21.68
N THR A 82 21.19 68.67 21.19
CA THR A 82 22.25 69.45 21.83
C THR A 82 21.79 69.99 23.17
N ALA A 83 22.68 69.90 24.16
CA ALA A 83 22.55 70.55 25.46
C ALA A 83 22.50 72.08 25.33
N GLN A 84 21.63 72.74 26.11
CA GLN A 84 21.74 74.18 26.37
C GLN A 84 21.21 74.51 27.77
N GLN A 85 22.14 74.76 28.70
CA GLN A 85 21.90 75.51 29.95
C GLN A 85 22.10 77.01 29.66
N PRO A 86 21.21 77.90 30.10
CA PRO A 86 21.48 79.33 30.10
C PRO A 86 22.15 79.78 31.40
N ALA A 87 23.08 80.72 31.25
CA ALA A 87 23.86 81.37 32.28
C ALA A 87 23.36 82.79 32.60
N LYS A 88 23.26 83.12 33.91
CA LYS A 88 23.50 84.43 34.60
C LYS A 88 22.53 85.60 34.28
N PRO A 89 22.25 86.59 35.20
CA PRO A 89 23.19 87.47 35.95
C PRO A 89 22.83 87.68 37.45
N SER A 90 23.79 87.73 38.38
CA SER A 90 24.49 88.92 38.91
C SER A 90 23.58 90.11 39.28
N LEU A 91 23.25 90.24 40.56
CA LEU A 91 23.13 91.48 41.35
C LEU A 91 22.60 91.11 42.75
N GLU A 92 23.39 90.36 43.52
CA GLU A 92 23.22 90.28 44.98
C GLU A 92 24.55 90.68 45.64
N PRO A 93 24.54 91.56 46.65
CA PRO A 93 25.74 91.94 47.40
C PRO A 93 26.45 90.68 47.91
N GLY A 94 27.73 90.57 47.59
CA GLY A 94 28.49 89.35 47.81
C GLY A 94 28.55 88.90 49.27
N GLU A 95 28.68 87.59 49.46
CA GLU A 95 28.91 86.84 50.71
C GLU A 95 29.97 87.44 51.63
N TRP A 96 30.78 88.37 51.13
CA TRP A 96 31.78 89.05 51.91
C TRP A 96 31.20 89.95 53.02
N MET A 97 29.96 90.41 52.90
CA MET A 97 29.32 91.16 53.99
C MET A 97 28.95 90.28 55.21
N ASN A 98 28.87 88.96 55.05
CA ASN A 98 28.56 88.03 56.15
C ASN A 98 29.76 87.71 57.05
N HIS A 99 30.98 88.12 56.69
CA HIS A 99 32.15 87.91 57.54
C HIS A 99 32.56 89.13 58.38
N LEU A 100 31.91 90.28 58.22
CA LEU A 100 32.22 91.49 59.01
C LEU A 100 31.32 91.64 60.24
N PHE A 101 30.15 90.99 60.26
CA PHE A 101 29.24 90.99 61.41
C PHE A 101 28.50 89.63 61.49
N PRO A 102 29.08 88.60 62.13
CA PRO A 102 28.33 87.38 62.42
C PRO A 102 27.17 87.74 63.37
N PRO A 103 25.90 87.37 63.09
CA PRO A 103 24.89 87.39 64.12
C PRO A 103 25.30 86.38 65.19
N GLU A 104 25.43 86.84 66.43
CA GLU A 104 25.55 85.97 67.59
C GLU A 104 24.22 85.21 67.78
N SER A 105 23.99 84.17 66.98
CA SER A 105 23.07 83.10 67.35
C SER A 105 23.78 82.31 68.43
N SER A 106 23.35 82.47 69.69
CA SER A 106 23.69 81.52 70.75
C SER A 106 23.54 80.11 70.17
N PRO A 107 24.48 79.18 70.40
CA PRO A 107 24.18 77.79 70.14
C PRO A 107 22.98 77.50 71.04
N ARG A 108 21.80 77.34 70.44
CA ARG A 108 20.71 76.63 71.09
C ARG A 108 21.31 75.25 71.29
N ALA A 109 21.94 75.04 72.44
CA ALA A 109 22.30 73.74 72.92
C ALA A 109 20.99 72.96 72.87
N MET A 110 20.79 72.19 71.80
CA MET A 110 19.77 71.16 71.82
C MET A 110 20.15 70.35 73.03
N SER A 111 19.30 70.38 74.05
CA SER A 111 19.46 69.52 75.19
C SER A 111 19.69 68.12 74.64
N PHE A 112 20.73 67.45 75.12
CA PHE A 112 21.14 66.11 74.69
C PHE A 112 19.95 65.12 74.62
N GLY A 113 18.88 65.40 75.38
CA GLY A 113 17.59 64.68 75.33
C GLY A 113 16.86 64.67 73.98
N TRP A 114 16.90 65.74 73.16
CA TRP A 114 16.21 65.72 71.84
C TRP A 114 16.94 64.85 70.81
N VAL A 115 18.28 64.86 70.82
CA VAL A 115 19.09 63.99 69.95
C VAL A 115 18.95 62.52 70.36
N LEU A 116 18.93 62.23 71.66
CA LEU A 116 18.70 60.88 72.18
C LEU A 116 17.29 60.38 71.82
N GLY A 117 16.27 61.25 71.89
CA GLY A 117 14.90 60.94 71.50
C GLY A 117 14.73 60.64 70.01
N LEU A 118 15.39 61.39 69.13
CA LEU A 118 15.37 61.10 67.68
C LEU A 118 16.14 59.82 67.34
N ALA A 119 17.25 59.54 68.04
CA ALA A 119 18.02 58.32 67.84
C ALA A 119 17.23 57.06 68.23
N THR A 120 16.48 57.08 69.35
CA THR A 120 15.63 55.94 69.74
C THR A 120 14.48 55.72 68.76
N ILE A 121 13.85 56.80 68.28
CA ILE A 121 12.81 56.73 67.25
C ILE A 121 13.38 56.15 65.94
N ALA A 122 14.57 56.58 65.52
CA ALA A 122 15.23 56.05 64.33
C ALA A 122 15.53 54.54 64.46
N VAL A 123 16.02 54.08 65.63
CA VAL A 123 16.28 52.66 65.88
C VAL A 123 14.99 51.83 65.85
N LEU A 124 13.90 52.34 66.46
CA LEU A 124 12.60 51.67 66.41
C LEU A 124 12.00 51.65 64.99
N ALA A 125 12.16 52.73 64.22
CA ALA A 125 11.72 52.81 62.83
C ALA A 125 12.51 51.84 61.95
N ILE A 126 13.83 51.75 62.12
CA ILE A 126 14.67 50.80 61.39
C ILE A 126 14.33 49.36 61.80
N GLY A 127 14.16 49.08 63.09
CA GLY A 127 13.80 47.76 63.59
C GLY A 127 12.43 47.28 63.08
N SER A 128 11.43 48.16 63.08
CA SER A 128 10.10 47.85 62.52
C SER A 128 10.13 47.71 61.00
N TYR A 129 10.91 48.51 60.28
CA TYR A 129 11.11 48.36 58.83
C TYR A 129 11.81 47.03 58.49
N LEU A 130 12.85 46.64 59.24
CA LEU A 130 13.52 45.36 59.07
C LEU A 130 12.60 44.18 59.41
N ALA A 131 11.77 44.31 60.45
CA ALA A 131 10.76 43.31 60.81
C ALA A 131 9.66 43.20 59.74
N TRP A 132 9.25 44.31 59.13
CA TRP A 132 8.32 44.30 58.00
C TRP A 132 8.94 43.61 56.78
N ILE A 133 10.19 43.94 56.44
CA ILE A 133 10.92 43.29 55.33
C ILE A 133 11.10 41.80 55.59
N SER A 134 11.46 41.39 56.81
CA SER A 134 11.65 39.97 57.12
C SER A 134 10.32 39.23 57.08
N TYR A 135 9.25 39.81 57.63
CA TYR A 135 7.90 39.24 57.58
C TYR A 135 7.42 39.03 56.13
N THR A 136 7.57 40.06 55.27
CA THR A 136 7.19 39.97 53.85
C THR A 136 8.01 38.93 53.09
N ARG A 137 9.34 38.87 53.29
CA ARG A 137 10.20 37.84 52.68
C ARG A 137 9.82 36.42 53.12
N ILE A 138 9.53 36.23 54.41
CA ILE A 138 9.12 34.91 54.93
C ILE A 138 7.81 34.47 54.26
N THR A 139 6.85 35.37 54.09
CA THR A 139 5.59 35.04 53.39
C THR A 139 5.80 34.71 51.91
N GLU A 140 6.71 35.39 51.22
CA GLU A 140 7.04 35.04 49.84
C GLU A 140 7.72 33.66 49.75
N ASP A 141 8.65 33.36 50.66
CA ASP A 141 9.39 32.09 50.63
C ASP A 141 8.49 30.90 50.99
N THR A 142 7.50 31.07 51.89
CA THR A 142 6.50 30.01 52.13
C THR A 142 5.65 29.72 50.90
N THR A 143 5.26 30.75 50.14
CA THR A 143 4.52 30.55 48.87
C THR A 143 5.37 29.85 47.81
N LYS A 144 6.67 30.19 47.70
CA LYS A 144 7.60 29.51 46.78
C LYS A 144 7.79 28.05 47.16
N LEU A 145 7.94 27.74 48.45
CA LEU A 145 8.05 26.35 48.93
C LEU A 145 6.79 25.55 48.60
N ALA A 146 5.60 26.11 48.84
CA ALA A 146 4.34 25.48 48.48
C ALA A 146 4.22 25.24 46.96
N GLN A 147 4.66 26.20 46.14
CA GLN A 147 4.67 26.05 44.68
C GLN A 147 5.67 24.99 44.19
N LEU A 148 6.86 24.92 44.79
CA LEU A 148 7.85 23.89 44.47
C LEU A 148 7.37 22.50 44.86
N GLN A 149 6.71 22.36 46.02
CA GLN A 149 6.07 21.12 46.43
C GLN A 149 4.97 20.71 45.45
N ALA A 150 4.08 21.65 45.07
CA ALA A 150 3.05 21.39 44.07
C ALA A 150 3.64 20.99 42.71
N GLN A 151 4.76 21.58 42.30
CA GLN A 151 5.46 21.18 41.08
C GLN A 151 6.10 19.79 41.20
N ALA A 152 6.70 19.46 42.34
CA ALA A 152 7.23 18.13 42.61
C ALA A 152 6.11 17.07 42.58
N ASP A 153 4.95 17.34 43.18
CA ASP A 153 3.77 16.48 43.16
C ASP A 153 3.18 16.34 41.74
N ALA A 154 3.20 17.42 40.95
CA ALA A 154 2.80 17.38 39.55
C ALA A 154 3.77 16.52 38.71
N THR A 155 5.07 16.58 38.98
CA THR A 155 6.05 15.72 38.28
C THR A 155 5.93 14.25 38.69
N SER A 156 5.71 13.96 39.97
CA SER A 156 5.58 12.57 40.46
C SER A 156 4.31 11.92 39.91
N SER A 157 3.18 12.62 39.89
CA SER A 157 1.94 12.15 39.26
C SER A 157 2.11 11.91 37.75
N LYS A 158 2.85 12.78 37.05
CA LYS A 158 3.18 12.58 35.63
C LYS A 158 4.04 11.35 35.40
N LEU A 159 5.01 11.08 36.27
CA LEU A 159 5.83 9.86 36.19
C LEU A 159 4.99 8.60 36.38
N VAL A 160 4.08 8.59 37.35
CA VAL A 160 3.15 7.48 37.57
C VAL A 160 2.24 7.28 36.37
N ALA A 161 1.70 8.37 35.80
CA ALA A 161 0.87 8.29 34.59
C ALA A 161 1.65 7.73 33.39
N LEU A 162 2.91 8.15 33.19
CA LEU A 162 3.78 7.61 32.14
C LEU A 162 4.09 6.12 32.37
N GLN A 163 4.39 5.71 33.60
CA GLN A 163 4.59 4.31 33.95
C GLN A 163 3.34 3.48 33.66
N GLN A 164 2.16 4.02 33.96
CA GLN A 164 0.89 3.36 33.66
C GLN A 164 0.70 3.21 32.14
N GLN A 165 0.95 4.26 31.37
CA GLN A 165 0.89 4.20 29.90
C GLN A 165 1.87 3.17 29.32
N LEU A 166 3.10 3.07 29.85
CA LEU A 166 4.05 2.05 29.45
C LEU A 166 3.52 0.65 29.75
N SER A 167 2.95 0.43 30.94
CA SER A 167 2.37 -0.87 31.30
C SER A 167 1.17 -1.26 30.42
N GLU A 168 0.37 -0.27 30.00
CA GLU A 168 -0.74 -0.49 29.07
C GLU A 168 -0.23 -0.81 27.66
N ARG A 169 0.81 -0.11 27.20
CA ARG A 169 1.47 -0.40 25.92
C ARG A 169 2.09 -1.79 25.92
N GLU A 170 2.79 -2.18 26.98
CA GLU A 170 3.35 -3.53 27.13
C GLU A 170 2.26 -4.61 27.06
N LYS A 171 1.13 -4.41 27.77
CA LYS A 171 -0.03 -5.31 27.68
C LYS A 171 -0.59 -5.38 26.26
N SER A 172 -0.72 -4.24 25.57
CA SER A 172 -1.21 -4.20 24.19
C SER A 172 -0.29 -4.94 23.22
N LEU A 173 1.04 -4.83 23.41
CA LEU A 173 2.03 -5.54 22.60
C LEU A 173 1.98 -7.06 22.88
N ALA A 174 1.81 -7.46 24.14
CA ALA A 174 1.63 -8.86 24.50
C ALA A 174 0.35 -9.45 23.89
N GLN A 175 -0.76 -8.69 23.90
CA GLN A 175 -2.01 -9.11 23.26
C GLN A 175 -1.89 -9.23 21.74
N MET A 176 -1.28 -8.24 21.07
CA MET A 176 -1.05 -8.32 19.62
C MET A 176 -0.15 -9.50 19.24
N ARG A 177 0.88 -9.78 20.06
CA ARG A 177 1.75 -10.94 19.86
C ARG A 177 0.98 -12.25 19.99
N ASP A 178 0.12 -12.39 20.99
CA ASP A 178 -0.71 -13.59 21.18
C ASP A 178 -1.69 -13.77 20.01
N GLU A 179 -2.32 -12.69 19.55
CA GLU A 179 -3.20 -12.71 18.37
C GLU A 179 -2.45 -13.12 17.09
N LEU A 180 -1.24 -12.59 16.86
CA LEU A 180 -0.41 -12.99 15.73
C LEU A 180 -0.02 -14.47 15.80
N GLN A 181 0.26 -14.97 17.01
CA GLN A 181 0.61 -16.37 17.22
C GLN A 181 -0.58 -17.30 16.97
N ARG A 182 -1.79 -16.91 17.39
CA ARG A 182 -3.04 -17.63 17.07
C ARG A 182 -3.32 -17.65 15.58
N ARG A 183 -3.20 -16.51 14.89
CA ARG A 183 -3.36 -16.47 13.43
C ARG A 183 -2.32 -17.32 12.71
N ALA A 184 -1.09 -17.38 13.22
CA ALA A 184 -0.06 -18.25 12.66
C ALA A 184 -0.42 -19.73 12.82
N THR A 185 -0.98 -20.14 13.96
CA THR A 185 -1.47 -21.51 14.15
C THR A 185 -2.68 -21.81 13.27
N ASP A 186 -3.63 -20.89 13.15
CA ASP A 186 -4.80 -21.06 12.28
C ASP A 186 -4.39 -21.20 10.80
N VAL A 187 -3.41 -20.41 10.36
CA VAL A 187 -2.87 -20.52 8.98
C VAL A 187 -2.16 -21.86 8.77
N ALA A 188 -1.43 -22.35 9.78
CA ALA A 188 -0.81 -23.68 9.70
C ALA A 188 -1.87 -24.79 9.60
N GLU A 189 -2.92 -24.72 10.42
CA GLU A 189 -4.03 -25.67 10.38
C GLU A 189 -4.78 -25.63 9.03
N LEU A 190 -5.11 -24.43 8.53
CA LEU A 190 -5.74 -24.28 7.22
C LEU A 190 -4.87 -24.82 6.09
N LYS A 191 -3.56 -24.67 6.17
CA LYS A 191 -2.64 -25.24 5.18
C LYS A 191 -2.66 -26.77 5.21
N ASP A 192 -2.67 -27.37 6.41
CA ASP A 192 -2.78 -28.83 6.55
C ASP A 192 -4.13 -29.34 6.03
N GLN A 193 -5.23 -28.62 6.30
CA GLN A 193 -6.54 -28.93 5.73
C GLN A 193 -6.55 -28.85 4.20
N LEU A 194 -5.89 -27.85 3.60
CA LEU A 194 -5.76 -27.75 2.14
C LEU A 194 -4.98 -28.93 1.56
N ILE A 195 -3.86 -29.32 2.17
CA ILE A 195 -3.09 -30.49 1.75
C ILE A 195 -3.97 -31.75 1.83
N GLN A 196 -4.72 -31.93 2.92
CA GLN A 196 -5.63 -33.06 3.06
C GLN A 196 -6.70 -33.04 1.94
N ARG A 197 -7.34 -31.89 1.68
CA ARG A 197 -8.34 -31.77 0.61
C ARG A 197 -7.76 -32.03 -0.77
N GLU A 198 -6.54 -31.59 -1.04
CA GLU A 198 -5.86 -31.88 -2.30
C GLU A 198 -5.61 -33.39 -2.46
N THR A 199 -5.20 -34.08 -1.39
CA THR A 199 -5.04 -35.55 -1.43
C THR A 199 -6.36 -36.29 -1.62
N GLU A 200 -7.45 -35.85 -0.96
CA GLU A 200 -8.80 -36.39 -1.18
C GLU A 200 -9.26 -36.18 -2.64
N LEU A 201 -9.01 -35.00 -3.20
CA LEU A 201 -9.33 -34.70 -4.59
C LEU A 201 -8.52 -35.57 -5.56
N GLU A 202 -7.25 -35.82 -5.27
CA GLU A 202 -6.43 -36.65 -6.14
C GLU A 202 -6.85 -38.13 -6.06
N ASP A 203 -7.17 -38.65 -4.88
CA ASP A 203 -7.67 -40.02 -4.73
C ASP A 203 -9.03 -40.20 -5.44
N THR A 204 -9.96 -39.25 -5.28
CA THR A 204 -11.25 -39.30 -5.99
C THR A 204 -11.09 -39.23 -7.51
N LYS A 205 -10.15 -38.43 -8.04
CA LYS A 205 -9.82 -38.43 -9.47
C LYS A 205 -9.27 -39.79 -9.93
N ILE A 206 -8.37 -40.39 -9.17
CA ILE A 206 -7.81 -41.72 -9.49
C ILE A 206 -8.92 -42.76 -9.51
N GLN A 207 -9.82 -42.76 -8.52
CA GLN A 207 -10.99 -43.65 -8.49
C GLN A 207 -11.91 -43.43 -9.71
N LEU A 208 -12.17 -42.19 -10.10
CA LEU A 208 -12.96 -41.87 -11.30
C LEU A 208 -12.26 -42.30 -12.59
N ALA A 209 -10.93 -42.14 -12.69
CA ALA A 209 -10.14 -42.58 -13.83
C ALA A 209 -10.16 -44.11 -13.97
N GLN A 210 -10.04 -44.85 -12.86
CA GLN A 210 -10.18 -46.31 -12.83
C GLN A 210 -11.60 -46.74 -13.24
N ARG A 211 -12.64 -46.07 -12.71
CA ARG A 211 -14.04 -46.37 -13.06
C ARG A 211 -14.40 -46.00 -14.51
N GLY A 212 -13.82 -44.92 -15.02
CA GLY A 212 -13.95 -44.47 -16.41
C GLY A 212 -13.16 -45.33 -17.39
N GLY A 213 -12.03 -45.92 -16.96
CA GLY A 213 -11.30 -46.94 -17.73
C GLY A 213 -12.03 -48.28 -17.82
N GLN A 214 -12.81 -48.64 -16.78
CA GLN A 214 -13.64 -49.86 -16.79
C GLN A 214 -14.95 -49.71 -17.59
N ARG A 215 -15.45 -48.48 -17.78
CA ARG A 215 -16.54 -48.20 -18.75
C ARG A 215 -15.91 -48.01 -20.12
N ALA A 216 -15.79 -49.11 -20.88
CA ALA A 216 -15.58 -49.03 -22.31
C ALA A 216 -16.56 -47.98 -22.88
N ARG A 217 -16.03 -46.89 -23.46
CA ARG A 217 -16.84 -45.86 -24.13
C ARG A 217 -17.76 -46.58 -25.10
N THR A 218 -19.05 -46.52 -24.84
CA THR A 218 -20.00 -47.13 -25.77
C THR A 218 -20.00 -46.28 -27.05
N PRO A 219 -20.28 -46.85 -28.23
CA PRO A 219 -20.43 -46.07 -29.47
C PRO A 219 -21.41 -44.88 -29.33
N GLN A 220 -22.35 -44.96 -28.38
CA GLN A 220 -23.31 -43.91 -28.03
C GLN A 220 -22.67 -42.71 -27.30
N ASP A 221 -21.68 -42.94 -26.44
CA ASP A 221 -20.98 -41.87 -25.72
C ASP A 221 -20.11 -41.02 -26.65
N GLU A 222 -19.48 -41.63 -27.66
CA GLU A 222 -18.67 -40.90 -28.65
C GLU A 222 -19.53 -40.04 -29.60
N LEU A 223 -20.73 -40.51 -29.96
CA LEU A 223 -21.71 -39.71 -30.69
C LEU A 223 -22.17 -38.48 -29.88
N ALA A 224 -22.42 -38.65 -28.58
CA ALA A 224 -22.81 -37.55 -27.70
C ALA A 224 -21.71 -36.48 -27.56
N VAL A 225 -20.42 -36.88 -27.60
CA VAL A 225 -19.28 -35.95 -27.62
C VAL A 225 -19.20 -35.19 -28.94
N LEU A 226 -19.44 -35.87 -30.07
CA LEU A 226 -19.46 -35.21 -31.38
C LEU A 226 -20.60 -34.19 -31.46
N LEU A 227 -21.85 -34.57 -31.14
CA LEU A 227 -23.00 -33.65 -31.23
C LEU A 227 -22.89 -32.38 -30.37
N ARG A 228 -22.04 -32.37 -29.35
CA ARG A 228 -21.76 -31.18 -28.51
C ARG A 228 -20.72 -30.23 -29.11
N THR A 229 -20.10 -30.59 -30.23
CA THR A 229 -19.08 -29.77 -30.89
C THR A 229 -19.78 -28.81 -31.87
N PRO A 230 -19.54 -27.48 -31.76
CA PRO A 230 -20.35 -26.47 -32.46
C PRO A 230 -20.21 -26.45 -33.99
N ASP A 231 -19.14 -27.03 -34.56
CA ASP A 231 -18.81 -26.92 -35.99
C ASP A 231 -18.97 -28.23 -36.78
N ILE A 232 -19.80 -29.17 -36.31
CA ILE A 232 -20.04 -30.42 -37.04
C ILE A 232 -20.97 -30.20 -38.22
N LYS A 233 -20.57 -30.72 -39.39
CA LYS A 233 -21.43 -30.83 -40.56
C LYS A 233 -21.98 -32.25 -40.67
N ALA A 234 -23.29 -32.34 -40.86
CA ALA A 234 -24.00 -33.61 -41.05
C ALA A 234 -24.40 -33.78 -42.52
N VAL A 235 -24.11 -34.95 -43.09
CA VAL A 235 -24.50 -35.33 -44.45
C VAL A 235 -25.34 -36.59 -44.40
N SER A 236 -26.54 -36.55 -44.99
CA SER A 236 -27.42 -37.71 -45.06
C SER A 236 -27.06 -38.61 -46.24
N LEU A 237 -27.01 -39.91 -45.99
CA LEU A 237 -26.79 -40.97 -46.97
C LEU A 237 -28.06 -41.82 -47.09
N ALA A 238 -28.47 -42.11 -48.32
CA ALA A 238 -29.63 -42.95 -48.60
C ALA A 238 -29.23 -44.23 -49.33
N GLY A 239 -30.01 -45.28 -49.04
CA GLY A 239 -29.93 -46.59 -49.68
C GLY A 239 -30.16 -46.52 -51.18
N THR A 240 -29.39 -47.32 -51.92
CA THR A 240 -29.60 -47.56 -53.35
C THR A 240 -30.58 -48.73 -53.57
N ASP A 241 -30.80 -49.14 -54.82
CA ASP A 241 -31.58 -50.34 -55.13
C ASP A 241 -31.03 -51.62 -54.47
N MET A 242 -29.72 -51.65 -54.18
CA MET A 242 -29.07 -52.78 -53.51
C MET A 242 -29.43 -52.86 -52.02
N ALA A 243 -29.85 -51.76 -51.41
CA ALA A 243 -30.26 -51.70 -50.01
C ALA A 243 -31.23 -50.54 -49.76
N LYS A 244 -32.46 -50.67 -50.27
CA LYS A 244 -33.48 -49.60 -50.23
C LYS A 244 -33.86 -49.12 -48.83
N GLN A 245 -33.69 -49.99 -47.84
CA GLN A 245 -34.00 -49.70 -46.44
C GLN A 245 -32.79 -49.18 -45.65
N ALA A 246 -31.60 -49.16 -46.26
CA ALA A 246 -30.40 -48.65 -45.64
C ALA A 246 -30.42 -47.12 -45.61
N ALA A 247 -29.97 -46.56 -44.50
CA ALA A 247 -29.79 -45.13 -44.34
C ALA A 247 -28.52 -44.87 -43.53
N GLY A 248 -27.95 -43.69 -43.69
CA GLY A 248 -26.79 -43.29 -42.90
C GLY A 248 -26.70 -41.79 -42.70
N VAL A 249 -25.94 -41.41 -41.67
CA VAL A 249 -25.56 -40.04 -41.40
C VAL A 249 -24.06 -40.00 -41.22
N LEU A 250 -23.42 -39.15 -42.01
CA LEU A 250 -21.99 -38.88 -41.92
C LEU A 250 -21.81 -37.54 -41.21
N LEU A 251 -21.22 -37.60 -40.01
CA LEU A 251 -20.86 -36.43 -39.22
C LEU A 251 -19.37 -36.17 -39.41
N TYR A 252 -18.99 -34.94 -39.75
CA TYR A 252 -17.59 -34.57 -39.82
C TYR A 252 -17.31 -33.21 -39.18
N ASP A 253 -16.13 -33.12 -38.56
CA ASP A 253 -15.60 -31.89 -37.99
C ASP A 253 -14.47 -31.37 -38.88
N ALA A 254 -14.63 -30.15 -39.41
CA ALA A 254 -13.64 -29.52 -40.26
C ALA A 254 -12.34 -29.15 -39.54
N ARG A 255 -12.39 -28.99 -38.21
CA ARG A 255 -11.25 -28.59 -37.38
C ARG A 255 -10.41 -29.79 -36.96
N THR A 256 -11.05 -30.83 -36.42
CA THR A 256 -10.34 -32.02 -35.92
C THR A 256 -10.15 -33.11 -36.98
N GLN A 257 -10.71 -32.92 -38.19
CA GLN A 257 -10.67 -33.88 -39.30
C GLN A 257 -11.16 -35.27 -38.90
N LYS A 258 -12.10 -35.32 -37.95
CA LYS A 258 -12.75 -36.54 -37.50
C LYS A 258 -14.00 -36.76 -38.32
N VAL A 259 -14.18 -38.00 -38.78
CA VAL A 259 -15.34 -38.43 -39.54
C VAL A 259 -15.99 -39.59 -38.80
N TRP A 260 -17.30 -39.49 -38.61
CA TRP A 260 -18.11 -40.52 -37.99
C TRP A 260 -19.26 -40.88 -38.92
N LEU A 261 -19.32 -42.14 -39.32
CA LEU A 261 -20.43 -42.68 -40.09
C LEU A 261 -21.31 -43.49 -39.15
N TYR A 262 -22.59 -43.11 -39.13
CA TYR A 262 -23.68 -43.93 -38.65
C TYR A 262 -24.40 -44.52 -39.85
N SER A 263 -24.66 -45.82 -39.83
CA SER A 263 -25.50 -46.45 -40.85
C SER A 263 -26.38 -47.50 -40.20
N VAL A 264 -27.59 -47.64 -40.73
CA VAL A 264 -28.61 -48.57 -40.22
C VAL A 264 -29.16 -49.39 -41.39
N ASN A 265 -29.63 -50.60 -41.09
CA ASN A 265 -30.20 -51.54 -42.06
C ASN A 265 -29.28 -51.83 -43.26
N LEU A 266 -27.96 -51.76 -43.08
CA LEU A 266 -27.03 -52.29 -44.06
C LEU A 266 -27.02 -53.82 -43.99
N PRO A 267 -27.08 -54.53 -45.12
CA PRO A 267 -26.94 -55.97 -45.13
C PRO A 267 -25.63 -56.41 -44.49
N GLU A 268 -25.65 -57.54 -43.80
CA GLU A 268 -24.44 -58.19 -43.29
C GLU A 268 -23.44 -58.43 -44.41
N SER A 269 -22.16 -58.45 -44.08
CA SER A 269 -21.08 -58.57 -45.04
C SER A 269 -20.73 -60.04 -45.33
N PRO A 270 -21.29 -60.70 -46.38
CA PRO A 270 -21.02 -62.11 -46.63
C PRO A 270 -19.57 -62.35 -47.05
N ASN A 271 -19.03 -63.53 -46.69
CA ASN A 271 -17.75 -64.04 -47.22
C ASN A 271 -16.55 -63.10 -47.04
N SER A 272 -16.37 -62.51 -45.87
CA SER A 272 -15.23 -61.61 -45.54
C SER A 272 -15.10 -60.36 -46.42
N THR A 273 -16.19 -59.93 -47.07
CA THR A 273 -16.25 -58.62 -47.74
C THR A 273 -16.22 -57.50 -46.70
N THR A 274 -15.91 -56.27 -47.13
CA THR A 274 -15.84 -55.10 -46.25
C THR A 274 -16.53 -53.92 -46.92
N TYR A 275 -17.26 -53.12 -46.14
CA TYR A 275 -17.80 -51.88 -46.65
C TYR A 275 -16.72 -50.81 -46.63
N GLN A 276 -16.65 -50.05 -47.73
CA GLN A 276 -15.70 -48.96 -47.88
C GLN A 276 -16.45 -47.66 -48.09
N LEU A 277 -16.17 -46.67 -47.24
CA LEU A 277 -16.67 -45.31 -47.39
C LEU A 277 -15.75 -44.52 -48.32
N TRP A 278 -16.36 -43.80 -49.25
CA TRP A 278 -15.69 -43.00 -50.26
C TRP A 278 -16.07 -41.53 -50.14
N ALA A 279 -15.07 -40.67 -50.30
CA ALA A 279 -15.21 -39.24 -50.44
C ALA A 279 -14.95 -38.87 -51.90
N ILE A 280 -15.93 -38.30 -52.57
CA ILE A 280 -15.91 -38.05 -54.02
C ILE A 280 -15.89 -36.53 -54.26
N HIS A 281 -14.80 -36.06 -54.87
CA HIS A 281 -14.67 -34.71 -55.42
C HIS A 281 -14.48 -34.79 -56.94
N GLU A 282 -13.25 -35.04 -57.39
CA GLU A 282 -12.91 -35.36 -58.79
C GLU A 282 -12.66 -36.86 -58.96
N LYS A 283 -12.01 -37.49 -57.98
CA LYS A 283 -11.76 -38.95 -57.92
C LYS A 283 -12.21 -39.49 -56.56
N PRO A 284 -12.74 -40.72 -56.48
CA PRO A 284 -13.07 -41.34 -55.21
C PRO A 284 -11.82 -41.56 -54.36
N VAL A 285 -11.85 -41.10 -53.11
CA VAL A 285 -10.79 -41.33 -52.11
C VAL A 285 -11.36 -42.21 -51.01
N SER A 286 -10.63 -43.27 -50.66
CA SER A 286 -10.98 -44.15 -49.55
C SER A 286 -10.94 -43.40 -48.23
N VAL A 287 -12.05 -43.40 -47.51
CA VAL A 287 -12.19 -42.76 -46.20
C VAL A 287 -11.93 -43.78 -45.10
N GLY A 288 -12.51 -44.97 -45.21
CA GLY A 288 -12.31 -46.02 -44.23
C GLY A 288 -13.08 -47.29 -44.58
N LEU A 289 -12.67 -48.37 -43.93
CA LEU A 289 -13.22 -49.71 -44.09
C LEU A 289 -13.98 -50.08 -42.82
N PHE A 290 -15.14 -50.70 -42.96
CA PHE A 290 -15.94 -51.17 -41.83
C PHE A 290 -16.72 -52.43 -42.20
N ASN A 291 -17.07 -53.21 -41.20
CA ASN A 291 -17.86 -54.43 -41.36
C ASN A 291 -19.18 -54.28 -40.60
N VAL A 292 -20.18 -55.06 -41.02
CA VAL A 292 -21.50 -55.13 -40.37
C VAL A 292 -21.76 -56.58 -40.03
N ASP A 293 -21.66 -56.90 -38.73
CA ASP A 293 -21.69 -58.28 -38.23
C ASP A 293 -23.09 -58.70 -37.72
N SER A 294 -23.98 -57.74 -37.44
CA SER A 294 -25.40 -57.96 -37.10
C SER A 294 -26.21 -56.77 -37.63
N GLY A 295 -27.04 -57.01 -38.66
CA GLY A 295 -27.62 -56.02 -39.58
C GLY A 295 -28.50 -54.86 -39.05
N GLU A 296 -28.33 -54.42 -37.81
CA GLU A 296 -29.12 -53.32 -37.23
C GLU A 296 -28.41 -51.96 -37.32
N THR A 297 -27.11 -51.88 -37.02
CA THR A 297 -26.38 -50.59 -37.03
C THR A 297 -24.88 -50.81 -37.20
N ALA A 298 -24.26 -50.02 -38.08
CA ALA A 298 -22.83 -49.99 -38.27
C ALA A 298 -22.25 -48.60 -38.02
N HIS A 299 -21.13 -48.58 -37.32
CA HIS A 299 -20.40 -47.38 -36.95
C HIS A 299 -18.99 -47.44 -37.54
N LEU A 300 -18.57 -46.36 -38.19
CA LEU A 300 -17.18 -46.18 -38.59
C LEU A 300 -16.68 -44.85 -38.02
N LEU A 301 -15.70 -44.93 -37.13
CA LEU A 301 -14.93 -43.77 -36.68
C LEU A 301 -13.61 -43.75 -37.46
N VAL A 302 -13.41 -42.73 -38.26
CA VAL A 302 -12.11 -42.46 -38.89
C VAL A 302 -11.49 -41.21 -38.31
N LYS A 303 -10.23 -41.35 -37.90
CA LYS A 303 -9.43 -40.25 -37.35
C LYS A 303 -8.49 -39.73 -38.44
N GLN A 304 -8.53 -38.41 -38.66
CA GLN A 304 -7.58 -37.64 -39.45
C GLN A 304 -7.53 -37.98 -40.95
N LEU A 305 -8.47 -37.44 -41.73
CA LEU A 305 -8.35 -37.41 -43.19
C LEU A 305 -8.26 -35.98 -43.75
N PRO A 306 -7.08 -35.56 -44.26
CA PRO A 306 -6.90 -34.24 -44.88
C PRO A 306 -7.71 -34.06 -46.17
N THR A 307 -7.83 -35.11 -47.00
CA THR A 307 -8.38 -35.03 -48.36
C THR A 307 -9.91 -35.10 -48.42
N PHE A 308 -10.56 -35.40 -47.30
CA PHE A 308 -12.02 -35.56 -47.19
C PHE A 308 -12.79 -34.22 -47.25
N MET A 309 -12.15 -33.10 -46.90
CA MET A 309 -12.80 -31.80 -46.74
C MET A 309 -13.37 -31.19 -48.03
N SER A 310 -12.80 -31.58 -49.17
CA SER A 310 -13.20 -31.09 -50.49
C SER A 310 -14.32 -31.93 -51.12
N ALA A 311 -14.70 -33.05 -50.49
CA ALA A 311 -15.66 -33.98 -51.06
C ALA A 311 -17.06 -33.36 -51.14
N LYS A 312 -17.66 -33.46 -52.33
CA LYS A 312 -19.02 -32.98 -52.61
C LYS A 312 -20.05 -34.10 -52.48
N LYS A 313 -19.61 -35.35 -52.62
CA LYS A 313 -20.45 -36.54 -52.54
C LYS A 313 -19.77 -37.62 -51.73
N PHE A 314 -20.57 -38.44 -51.08
CA PHE A 314 -20.11 -39.59 -50.32
C PHE A 314 -20.83 -40.84 -50.79
N ALA A 315 -20.15 -41.98 -50.75
CA ALA A 315 -20.73 -43.24 -51.14
C ALA A 315 -20.14 -44.40 -50.34
N VAL A 316 -20.91 -45.46 -50.14
CA VAL A 316 -20.45 -46.70 -49.52
C VAL A 316 -20.61 -47.83 -50.51
N SER A 317 -19.52 -48.54 -50.80
CA SER A 317 -19.53 -49.77 -51.61
C SER A 317 -19.18 -50.99 -50.78
N LEU A 318 -19.58 -52.17 -51.25
CA LEU A 318 -19.14 -53.46 -50.71
C LEU A 318 -17.95 -53.97 -51.51
N GLU A 319 -16.77 -54.02 -50.89
CA GLU A 319 -15.51 -54.36 -51.55
C GLU A 319 -14.94 -55.70 -51.01
N PRO A 320 -14.01 -56.34 -51.76
CA PRO A 320 -13.26 -57.48 -51.25
C PRO A 320 -12.44 -57.14 -49.98
N PRO A 321 -12.06 -58.14 -49.17
CA PRO A 321 -11.28 -57.92 -47.96
C PRO A 321 -10.01 -57.11 -48.24
N GLY A 322 -9.75 -56.12 -47.38
CA GLY A 322 -8.65 -55.16 -47.52
C GLY A 322 -8.98 -53.90 -48.32
N GLY A 323 -10.19 -53.83 -48.89
CA GLY A 323 -10.65 -52.66 -49.65
C GLY A 323 -9.98 -52.51 -51.00
N ARG A 324 -10.28 -51.40 -51.68
CA ARG A 324 -9.76 -51.08 -53.01
C ARG A 324 -9.25 -49.63 -53.08
N PRO A 325 -8.38 -49.30 -54.06
CA PRO A 325 -7.99 -47.93 -54.33
C PRO A 325 -9.08 -47.12 -55.08
N GLN A 326 -10.04 -47.80 -55.71
CA GLN A 326 -11.21 -47.22 -56.38
C GLN A 326 -12.44 -48.12 -56.15
N PRO A 327 -13.67 -47.58 -56.15
CA PRO A 327 -14.87 -48.38 -55.94
C PRO A 327 -15.06 -49.37 -57.10
N THR A 328 -15.06 -50.67 -56.78
CA THR A 328 -15.27 -51.74 -57.76
C THR A 328 -16.54 -52.53 -57.51
N GLY A 329 -17.03 -52.51 -56.27
CA GLY A 329 -18.23 -53.23 -55.87
C GLY A 329 -19.52 -52.42 -56.02
N PRO A 330 -20.67 -53.08 -55.79
CA PRO A 330 -21.97 -52.42 -55.77
C PRO A 330 -22.04 -51.34 -54.68
N LEU A 331 -22.69 -50.22 -55.01
CA LEU A 331 -22.92 -49.10 -54.09
C LEU A 331 -24.19 -49.35 -53.27
N TYR A 332 -24.10 -49.19 -51.95
CA TYR A 332 -25.18 -49.43 -50.99
C TYR A 332 -25.74 -48.14 -50.42
N LEU A 333 -24.90 -47.14 -50.17
CA LEU A 333 -25.31 -45.82 -49.70
C LEU A 333 -24.70 -44.74 -50.58
N ILE A 334 -25.46 -43.69 -50.83
CA ILE A 334 -25.02 -42.49 -51.55
C ILE A 334 -25.52 -41.23 -50.84
N SER A 335 -24.70 -40.16 -50.83
CA SER A 335 -25.10 -38.88 -50.26
C SER A 335 -26.23 -38.26 -51.05
N GLN A 336 -27.26 -37.78 -50.35
CA GLN A 336 -28.29 -36.96 -50.96
C GLN A 336 -27.70 -35.59 -51.30
N SER A 337 -28.04 -35.08 -52.49
CA SER A 337 -27.55 -33.80 -53.05
C SER A 337 -28.16 -32.59 -52.38
#